data_AF-A0A9X8YNT8-F1
#
_entry.id   AF-A0A9X8YNT8-F1
#
_cell.length_a   1.000
_cell.length_b   1.000
_cell.length_c   1.000
_cell.angle_alpha   90.00
_cell.angle_beta   90.00
_cell.angle_gamma   90.00
#
_symmetry.space_group_name_H-M   'P 1'
#
loop_
_entity.id
_entity.type
_entity.pdbx_description
1 polymer ?
#
loop_
_entity_poly.entity_id
_entity_poly.type
_entity_poly.pdbx_seq_one_letter_code
_entity_poly.pdbx_strand_id
1 'polypeptide(L)'
;GTREPEKYGSTTLTEIVNGLENQASALDITLSHLQSNAEHQLIDRIHQARGNTDFILINPAAFTHTSVALRDALLAVQIPFIEIHLSNV
;
A
#
# COMPACT_ATOMS: atom_id res chain seq x y z
N GLY A 1 7.39 -9.14 10.24
CA GLY A 1 7.16 -8.92 11.67
C GLY A 1 6.93 -10.21 12.43
N THR A 2 5.68 -10.68 12.50
CA THR A 2 5.27 -11.80 13.41
C THR A 2 4.91 -13.10 12.69
N ARG A 3 4.40 -13.02 11.46
CA ARG A 3 4.10 -14.19 10.63
C ARG A 3 5.36 -14.58 9.86
N GLU A 4 5.76 -15.86 9.95
CA GLU A 4 6.86 -16.48 9.21
C GLU A 4 8.05 -15.52 8.99
N PRO A 5 8.72 -15.07 10.07
CA PRO A 5 9.75 -14.02 10.00
C PRO A 5 10.91 -14.36 9.06
N GLU A 6 11.19 -15.65 8.84
CA GLU A 6 12.19 -16.11 7.87
C GLU A 6 11.80 -15.79 6.41
N LYS A 7 10.50 -15.66 6.11
CA LYS A 7 9.98 -15.36 4.77
C LYS A 7 9.66 -13.88 4.56
N TYR A 8 9.19 -13.18 5.60
CA TYR A 8 8.70 -11.79 5.48
C TYR A 8 9.55 -10.76 6.23
N GLY A 9 10.67 -11.17 6.82
CA GLY A 9 11.51 -10.34 7.66
C GLY A 9 10.95 -10.12 9.07
N SER A 10 11.82 -9.72 10.01
CA SER A 10 11.45 -9.40 11.38
C SER A 10 10.88 -7.99 11.53
N THR A 11 11.12 -7.10 10.57
CA THR A 11 10.64 -5.73 10.59
C THR A 11 9.11 -5.69 10.64
N THR A 12 8.58 -4.89 11.55
CA THR A 12 7.15 -4.64 11.72
C THR A 12 6.67 -3.63 10.69
N LEU A 13 5.36 -3.63 10.40
CA LEU A 13 4.77 -2.62 9.50
C LEU A 13 5.02 -1.20 10.03
N THR A 14 4.91 -1.00 11.35
CA THR A 14 5.17 0.29 11.99
C THR A 14 6.61 0.77 11.76
N GLU A 15 7.61 -0.10 11.90
CA GLU A 15 9.00 0.26 11.61
C GLU A 15 9.22 0.61 10.14
N ILE A 16 8.60 -0.13 9.22
CA ILE A 16 8.65 0.16 7.78
C ILE A 16 8.05 1.55 7.50
N VAL A 17 6.84 1.81 8.02
CA VAL A 17 6.15 3.09 7.84
C VAL A 17 6.98 4.25 8.40
N ASN A 18 7.52 4.13 9.61
CA ASN A 18 8.38 5.16 10.19
C ASN A 18 9.62 5.43 9.31
N GLY A 19 10.22 4.38 8.75
CA GLY A 19 11.33 4.51 7.80
C GLY A 19 10.93 5.25 6.52
N LEU A 20 9.75 4.93 5.97
CA LEU A 20 9.21 5.59 4.78
C LEU A 20 8.85 7.05 5.05
N GLU A 21 8.27 7.38 6.20
CA GLU A 21 7.93 8.75 6.60
C GLU A 21 9.20 9.61 6.70
N ASN A 22 10.27 9.07 7.30
CA ASN A 22 11.56 9.77 7.37
C ASN A 22 12.17 10.01 5.97
N GLN A 23 12.11 9.01 5.08
CA GLN A 23 12.60 9.16 3.71
C GLN A 23 11.79 10.16 2.89
N ALA A 24 10.46 10.10 3.01
CA ALA A 24 9.56 11.01 2.31
C ALA A 24 9.79 12.46 2.78
N SER A 25 9.88 12.68 4.09
CA SER A 25 10.18 13.98 4.68
C SER A 25 11.51 14.56 4.20
N ALA A 26 12.56 13.74 4.13
CA ALA A 26 13.87 14.16 3.60
C ALA A 26 13.87 14.54 2.12
N LEU A 27 12.81 14.17 1.38
CA LEU A 27 12.60 14.47 -0.04
C LEU A 27 11.48 15.50 -0.27
N ASP A 28 10.97 16.13 0.80
CA ASP A 28 9.82 17.05 0.76
C ASP A 28 8.54 16.41 0.16
N ILE A 29 8.37 15.10 0.34
CA ILE A 29 7.21 14.33 -0.10
C ILE A 29 6.28 14.10 1.10
N THR A 30 4.97 14.35 0.90
CA THR A 30 3.95 13.98 1.88
C THR A 30 3.57 12.52 1.73
N LEU A 31 3.77 11.72 2.77
CA LEU A 31 3.35 10.32 2.82
C LEU A 31 2.10 10.17 3.69
N SER A 32 1.13 9.40 3.20
CA SER A 32 0.04 8.87 4.03
C SER A 32 -0.05 7.37 3.82
N HIS A 33 -0.40 6.64 4.88
CA HIS A 33 -0.45 5.19 4.86
C HIS A 33 -1.78 4.67 5.42
N LEU A 34 -2.22 3.50 4.96
CA LEU A 34 -3.37 2.78 5.48
C LEU A 34 -3.14 1.29 5.33
N GLN A 35 -3.44 0.52 6.37
CA GLN A 35 -3.50 -0.93 6.33
C GLN A 35 -4.91 -1.37 6.71
N SER A 36 -5.47 -2.28 5.93
CA SER A 36 -6.73 -2.93 6.28
C SER A 36 -6.77 -4.35 5.74
N ASN A 37 -7.44 -5.23 6.47
CA ASN A 37 -7.83 -6.56 5.99
C ASN A 37 -9.20 -6.55 5.29
N ALA A 38 -9.90 -5.41 5.34
CA ALA A 38 -11.21 -5.23 4.74
C ALA A 38 -11.07 -4.56 3.37
N GLU A 39 -11.43 -5.29 2.32
CA GLU A 39 -11.31 -4.85 0.92
C GLU A 39 -11.99 -3.49 0.67
N HIS A 40 -13.19 -3.28 1.21
CA HIS A 40 -13.93 -2.03 1.04
C HIS A 40 -13.18 -0.81 1.56
N GLN A 41 -12.43 -0.93 2.67
CA GLN A 41 -11.65 0.19 3.20
C GLN A 41 -10.47 0.56 2.29
N LEU A 42 -9.86 -0.44 1.63
CA LEU A 42 -8.81 -0.19 0.64
C LEU A 42 -9.37 0.54 -0.57
N ILE A 43 -10.52 0.09 -1.07
CA ILE A 43 -11.25 0.72 -2.18
C ILE A 43 -11.62 2.17 -1.84
N ASP A 44 -12.18 2.41 -0.65
CA ASP A 44 -12.55 3.75 -0.18
C ASP A 44 -11.32 4.67 -0.13
N ARG A 45 -10.19 4.17 0.38
CA ARG A 45 -8.94 4.94 0.43
C ARG A 45 -8.42 5.28 -0.97
N ILE A 46 -8.55 4.38 -1.94
CA ILE A 46 -8.19 4.63 -3.34
C ILE A 46 -9.08 5.72 -3.92
N HIS A 47 -10.40 5.64 -3.74
CA HIS A 47 -11.32 6.67 -4.23
C HIS A 47 -11.03 8.05 -3.60
N GLN A 48 -10.73 8.09 -2.30
CA GLN A 48 -10.36 9.31 -1.59
C GLN A 48 -9.03 9.93 -2.07
N ALA A 49 -8.12 9.15 -2.67
CA ALA A 49 -6.86 9.66 -3.20
C ALA A 49 -7.03 10.59 -4.41
N ARG A 50 -8.20 10.54 -5.07
CA ARG A 50 -8.46 11.34 -6.28
C ARG A 50 -8.34 12.84 -5.99
N GLY A 51 -7.44 13.50 -6.69
CA GLY A 51 -7.23 14.95 -6.60
C GLY A 51 -6.36 15.42 -5.42
N ASN A 52 -5.81 14.50 -4.62
CA ASN A 52 -4.90 14.84 -3.50
C ASN A 52 -3.69 13.91 -3.36
N THR A 53 -3.56 12.91 -4.23
CA THR A 53 -2.48 11.93 -4.21
C THR A 53 -1.91 11.79 -5.62
N ASP A 54 -0.61 12.00 -5.79
CA ASP A 54 0.07 11.93 -7.10
C ASP A 54 0.46 10.49 -7.50
N PHE A 55 0.66 9.61 -6.50
CA PHE A 55 1.17 8.26 -6.72
C PHE A 55 0.70 7.28 -5.62
N ILE A 56 0.48 6.02 -5.98
CA ILE A 56 0.09 4.96 -5.03
C ILE A 56 1.13 3.84 -4.98
N LEU A 57 1.56 3.47 -3.78
CA LEU A 57 2.25 2.20 -3.52
C LEU A 57 1.27 1.25 -2.85
N ILE A 58 1.08 0.06 -3.41
CA ILE A 58 0.10 -0.92 -2.89
C ILE A 58 0.70 -2.31 -2.72
N ASN A 59 0.46 -2.91 -1.55
CA ASN A 59 0.68 -4.34 -1.31
C ASN A 59 -0.68 -4.99 -1.00
N PRO A 60 -1.37 -5.60 -1.99
CA PRO A 60 -2.68 -6.19 -1.80
C PRO A 60 -2.62 -7.58 -1.15
N ALA A 61 -1.42 -8.15 -0.96
CA ALA A 61 -1.22 -9.52 -0.52
C ALA A 61 -2.08 -10.50 -1.34
N ALA A 62 -2.97 -11.27 -0.69
CA ALA A 62 -3.82 -12.24 -1.37
C ALA A 62 -4.84 -11.60 -2.34
N PHE A 63 -5.23 -10.35 -2.12
CA PHE A 63 -6.19 -9.65 -3.00
C PHE A 63 -5.65 -9.43 -4.41
N THR A 64 -4.33 -9.49 -4.57
CA THR A 64 -3.64 -9.46 -5.87
C THR A 64 -4.22 -10.48 -6.86
N HIS A 65 -4.61 -11.65 -6.35
CA HIS A 65 -5.07 -12.76 -7.19
C HIS A 65 -6.59 -12.92 -7.24
N THR A 66 -7.33 -12.19 -6.39
CA THR A 66 -8.75 -12.45 -6.17
C THR A 66 -9.65 -11.23 -6.34
N SER A 67 -9.11 -10.01 -6.18
CA SER A 67 -9.91 -8.80 -6.17
C SER A 67 -9.97 -8.10 -7.52
N VAL A 68 -11.06 -8.35 -8.26
CA VAL A 68 -11.41 -7.52 -9.42
C VAL A 68 -11.82 -6.11 -8.98
N ALA A 69 -12.51 -5.98 -7.84
CA ALA A 69 -13.00 -4.70 -7.34
C ALA A 69 -11.86 -3.71 -7.01
N LEU A 70 -10.78 -4.19 -6.39
CA LEU A 70 -9.61 -3.37 -6.07
C LEU A 70 -8.87 -2.95 -7.34
N ARG A 71 -8.74 -3.85 -8.31
CA ARG A 71 -8.17 -3.55 -9.63
C ARG A 71 -8.98 -2.46 -10.34
N ASP A 72 -10.30 -2.58 -10.36
CA ASP A 72 -11.17 -1.61 -11.02
C ASP A 72 -11.13 -0.25 -10.32
N ALA A 73 -11.06 -0.22 -8.97
CA ALA A 73 -10.89 1.01 -8.21
C ALA A 73 -9.59 1.75 -8.57
N LEU A 74 -8.46 1.04 -8.69
CA LEU A 74 -7.18 1.61 -9.11
C LEU A 74 -7.25 2.20 -10.52
N LEU A 75 -7.89 1.48 -11.46
CA LEU A 75 -8.07 1.95 -12.84
C LEU A 75 -9.00 3.17 -12.92
N ALA A 76 -10.03 3.24 -12.07
CA ALA A 76 -11.02 4.31 -12.07
C ALA A 76 -10.45 5.67 -11.63
N VAL A 77 -9.48 5.68 -10.71
CA VAL A 77 -8.89 6.94 -10.21
C VAL A 77 -7.80 7.51 -11.12
N GLN A 78 -7.27 6.71 -12.05
CA GLN A 78 -6.22 7.10 -13.01
C GLN A 78 -4.94 7.67 -12.35
N ILE A 79 -4.66 7.27 -11.10
CA ILE A 79 -3.45 7.64 -10.38
C ILE A 79 -2.38 6.59 -10.70
N PRO A 80 -1.15 6.99 -11.10
CA PRO A 80 -0.05 6.05 -11.27
C PRO A 80 0.19 5.24 -10.00
N PHE A 81 0.39 3.93 -10.13
CA PHE A 81 0.64 3.06 -9.00
C PHE A 81 1.70 2.00 -9.28
N ILE A 82 2.37 1.54 -8.22
CA ILE A 82 3.24 0.37 -8.23
C ILE A 82 2.70 -0.63 -7.20
N GLU A 83 2.56 -1.87 -7.65
CA GLU A 83 2.30 -3.01 -6.79
C GLU A 83 3.62 -3.53 -6.21
N ILE A 84 3.67 -3.75 -4.89
CA ILE A 84 4.86 -4.22 -4.17
C ILE A 84 4.52 -5.44 -3.33
N HIS A 85 5.47 -6.38 -3.24
CA HIS A 85 5.38 -7.56 -2.39
C HIS A 85 6.66 -7.69 -1.56
N LEU A 86 6.53 -7.94 -0.26
CA LEU A 86 7.68 -8.06 0.65
C LEU A 86 8.41 -9.40 0.51
N SER A 87 7.71 -10.43 0.05
CA SER A 87 8.29 -11.75 -0.24
C SER A 87 8.35 -11.96 -1.74
N ASN A 88 9.21 -12.89 -2.18
CA ASN A 88 9.18 -13.39 -3.55
C ASN A 88 7.83 -14.10 -3.80
N VAL A 89 7.03 -13.56 -4.74
CA VAL A 89 5.70 -14.07 -5.14
C VAL A 89 5.77 -14.56 -6.57
#